data_AF-A0A0X8V9A3-F1
#
_entry.id   AF-A0A0X8V9A3-F1
#
_cell.length_a   1.000
_cell.length_b   1.000
_cell.length_c   1.000
_cell.angle_alpha   90.00
_cell.angle_beta   90.00
_cell.angle_gamma   90.00
#
_symmetry.space_group_name_H-M   'P 1'
#
loop_
_entity.id
_entity.type
_entity.pdbx_description
1 polymer ?
#
loop_
_entity_poly.entity_id
_entity_poly.type
_entity_poly.pdbx_seq_one_letter_code
_entity_poly.pdbx_strand_id
1 'polypeptide(L)' 'MNKSNIVTAEFIVIFISVYCFFRPDILCSFGYGLSVDGTVIARTFCLLFALYRFVKLIYFLNSGDKNGSIE' A
#
# COMPACT_ATOMS: atom_id res chain seq x y z
N MET A 1 -20.38 7.07 -4.92
CA MET A 1 -19.25 6.22 -5.37
C MET A 1 -19.43 4.86 -4.72
N ASN A 2 -19.49 3.77 -5.49
CA ASN A 2 -19.80 2.44 -4.93
C ASN A 2 -18.71 2.03 -3.93
N LYS A 3 -19.10 1.44 -2.78
CA LYS A 3 -18.16 0.90 -1.77
C LYS A 3 -17.12 -0.02 -2.41
N SER A 4 -17.54 -0.83 -3.40
CA SER A 4 -16.66 -1.68 -4.19
C SER A 4 -15.55 -0.91 -4.90
N ASN A 5 -15.84 0.26 -5.47
CA ASN A 5 -14.84 1.04 -6.22
C ASN A 5 -13.76 1.60 -5.28
N ILE A 6 -14.14 1.95 -4.04
CA ILE A 6 -13.20 2.42 -3.01
C ILE A 6 -12.27 1.26 -2.63
N VAL A 7 -12.81 0.08 -2.35
CA VAL A 7 -12.01 -1.10 -2.01
C VAL A 7 -11.06 -1.47 -3.15
N THR A 8 -11.52 -1.46 -4.41
CA THR A 8 -10.65 -1.74 -5.56
C THR A 8 -9.51 -0.73 -5.70
N ALA A 9 -9.77 0.57 -5.51
CA ALA A 9 -8.72 1.59 -5.56
C ALA A 9 -7.68 1.40 -4.45
N GLU A 10 -8.10 1.03 -3.25
CA GLU A 10 -7.21 0.72 -2.13
C GLU A 10 -6.31 -0.48 -2.44
N PHE A 11 -6.86 -1.55 -3.02
CA PHE A 11 -6.07 -2.71 -3.45
C PHE A 11 -5.02 -2.37 -4.51
N ILE A 12 -5.36 -1.52 -5.49
CA ILE A 12 -4.42 -1.06 -6.52
C ILE A 12 -3.25 -0.30 -5.87
N VAL A 13 -3.53 0.59 -4.93
CA VAL A 13 -2.50 1.36 -4.22
C VAL A 13 -1.57 0.46 -3.41
N ILE A 14 -2.12 -0.55 -2.74
CA ILE A 14 -1.33 -1.55 -2.00
C ILE A 14 -0.44 -2.33 -2.97
N PHE A 15 -1.00 -2.78 -4.10
CA PHE A 15 -0.25 -3.53 -5.10
C PHE A 15 0.92 -2.74 -5.69
N ILE A 16 0.70 -1.47 -6.04
CA ILE A 16 1.76 -0.57 -6.55
C ILE A 16 2.84 -0.37 -5.48
N SER A 17 2.46 -0.18 -4.21
CA SER A 17 3.41 0.05 -3.12
C SER A 17 4.29 -1.18 -2.87
N VAL A 18 3.70 -2.38 -2.92
CA VAL A 18 4.43 -3.66 -2.83
C VAL A 18 5.30 -3.89 -4.06
N TYR A 19 4.82 -3.54 -5.25
CA TYR A 19 5.60 -3.63 -6.48
C TYR A 19 6.85 -2.76 -6.44
N CYS A 20 6.73 -1.51 -5.96
CA CYS A 20 7.86 -0.61 -5.70
C CYS A 20 8.87 -1.18 -4.69
N PHE A 21 8.42 -1.98 -3.72
CA PHE A 21 9.33 -2.65 -2.78
C PHE A 21 10.19 -3.71 -3.45
N PHE A 22 9.58 -4.57 -4.29
CA PHE A 22 10.28 -5.69 -4.94
C PHE A 22 11.12 -5.28 -6.16
N ARG A 23 10.84 -4.13 -6.77
CA ARG A 23 11.57 -3.61 -7.92
C ARG A 23 12.40 -2.38 -7.52
N PRO A 24 13.60 -2.58 -6.94
CA PRO A 24 14.46 -1.47 -6.53
C PRO A 24 14.95 -0.61 -7.71
N ASP A 25 14.98 -1.19 -8.90
CA ASP A 25 15.37 -0.53 -10.16
C ASP A 25 14.49 0.68 -10.49
N ILE A 26 13.22 0.65 -10.06
CA ILE A 26 12.27 1.76 -10.28
C ILE A 26 12.59 2.94 -9.35
N LEU A 27 13.11 2.64 -8.15
CA LEU A 27 13.45 3.66 -7.15
C LEU A 27 14.88 4.17 -7.30
N CYS A 28 15.78 3.36 -7.86
CA CYS A 28 17.18 3.70 -8.03
C CYS A 28 17.58 3.46 -9.48
N SER A 29 17.62 4.54 -10.27
CA SER A 29 18.12 4.50 -11.64
C SER A 29 19.62 4.18 -11.63
N PHE A 30 20.08 3.42 -12.63
CA PHE A 30 21.38 2.74 -12.76
C PHE A 30 22.68 3.55 -12.54
N GLY A 31 22.61 4.83 -12.15
CA GLY A 31 23.74 5.71 -11.84
C GLY A 31 23.96 6.03 -10.36
N TYR A 32 23.05 5.64 -9.46
CA TYR A 32 23.06 6.02 -8.04
C TYR A 32 23.56 4.89 -7.11
N GLY A 33 24.65 4.22 -7.49
CA GLY A 33 25.25 3.11 -6.73
C GLY A 33 25.74 3.48 -5.31
N LEU A 34 25.93 4.77 -5.02
CA LEU A 34 26.22 5.25 -3.65
C LEU A 34 24.97 5.50 -2.79
N SER A 35 23.77 5.46 -3.38
CA SER A 35 22.49 5.77 -2.71
C SER A 35 21.78 4.52 -2.18
N VAL A 36 22.52 3.44 -1.96
CA VAL A 36 21.98 2.14 -1.54
C VAL A 36 21.20 2.28 -0.23
N ASP A 37 21.71 3.03 0.75
CA ASP A 37 21.02 3.28 2.02
C ASP A 37 19.68 4.01 1.83
N GLY A 38 19.66 5.04 0.97
CA GLY A 38 18.43 5.76 0.64
C GLY A 38 17.39 4.86 -0.04
N THR A 39 17.86 3.92 -0.87
CA THR A 39 16.99 2.95 -1.56
C THR A 39 16.39 1.92 -0.60
N VAL A 40 17.13 1.50 0.43
CA VAL A 40 16.63 0.59 1.48
C VAL A 40 15.59 1.30 2.35
N ILE A 41 15.84 2.55 2.72
CA ILE A 41 14.91 3.39 3.48
C ILE A 41 13.62 3.61 2.71
N ALA A 42 13.70 4.02 1.43
CA ALA A 42 12.53 4.25 0.58
C ALA A 42 11.67 2.98 0.42
N ARG A 43 12.30 1.82 0.22
CA ARG A 43 11.60 0.52 0.19
C ARG A 43 10.89 0.23 1.51
N THR A 44 11.56 0.46 2.64
CA THR A 44 10.96 0.27 3.97
C THR A 44 9.73 1.15 4.16
N PHE A 45 9.78 2.41 3.72
CA PHE A 45 8.62 3.31 3.75
C PHE A 45 7.47 2.84 2.84
N CYS A 46 7.76 2.35 1.62
CA CYS A 46 6.74 1.77 0.75
C CYS A 46 6.04 0.57 1.40
N LEU A 47 6.80 -0.27 2.12
CA LEU A 47 6.26 -1.43 2.81
C LEU A 47 5.41 -1.04 4.03
N LEU A 48 5.89 -0.09 4.85
CA LEU A 48 5.13 0.46 5.97
C LEU A 48 3.83 1.12 5.51
N PHE A 49 3.88 1.86 4.40
CA PHE A 49 2.70 2.48 3.80
C PHE A 49 1.71 1.44 3.29
N ALA A 50 2.18 0.39 2.59
CA ALA A 50 1.33 -0.71 2.14
C ALA A 50 0.64 -1.42 3.32
N LEU A 51 1.38 -1.71 4.39
CA LEU A 51 0.86 -2.33 5.60
C LEU A 51 -0.19 -1.45 6.29
N TYR A 52 0.07 -0.16 6.42
CA TYR A 52 -0.89 0.80 6.97
C TYR A 52 -2.20 0.83 6.17
N ARG A 53 -2.11 0.90 4.83
CA ARG A 53 -3.29 0.88 3.95
C ARG A 53 -4.05 -0.43 4.06
N PHE A 54 -3.34 -1.55 4.16
CA PHE A 54 -3.94 -2.87 4.35
C PHE A 54 -4.73 -2.98 5.67
N VAL A 55 -4.14 -2.54 6.79
CA VAL A 55 -4.83 -2.55 8.10
C VAL A 55 -6.04 -1.61 8.09
N LYS A 56 -5.90 -0.42 7.49
CA LYS A 56 -7.01 0.53 7.34
C LYS A 56 -8.15 -0.05 6.50
N LEU A 57 -7.84 -0.81 5.45
CA LEU A 57 -8.81 -1.49 4.61
C LEU A 57 -9.57 -2.57 5.38
N ILE A 58 -8.87 -3.39 6.18
CA ILE A 58 -9.49 -4.41 7.05
C ILE A 58 -10.42 -3.75 8.07
N TYR A 59 -9.97 -2.66 8.70
CA TYR A 59 -10.80 -1.92 9.64
C TYR A 59 -12.06 -1.34 8.99
N PHE A 60 -11.92 -0.81 7.77
CA PHE A 60 -13.06 -0.31 6.99
C PHE A 60 -14.05 -1.43 6.63
N LEU A 61 -13.56 -2.61 6.25
CA LEU A 61 -14.38 -3.77 5.95
C LEU A 61 -15.18 -4.23 7.19
N ASN A 62 -14.51 -4.38 8.33
CA ASN A 62 -15.12 -4.76 9.61
C ASN A 62 -16.09 -3.70 10.16
N SER A 63 -15.84 -2.42 9.87
CA SER A 63 -16.77 -1.34 10.26
C SER A 63 -17.97 -1.24 9.34
N GLY A 64 -17.82 -1.66 8.08
CA GLY A 64 -18.92 -1.78 7.11
C GLY A 64 -19.91 -2.88 7.46
N ASP A 65 -19.45 -3.95 8.13
CA ASP A 65 -20.24 -5.09 8.59
C ASP A 65 -21.19 -4.72 9.76
N LYS A 66 -20.71 -3.91 10.72
CA LYS A 66 -21.51 -3.48 11.90
C LYS A 66 -22.72 -2.60 11.60
N ASN A 67 -22.87 -2.11 10.38
CA ASN A 67 -24.00 -1.24 9.99
C ASN A 67 -25.14 -2.01 9.30
N GLY A 68 -25.04 -3.35 9.19
CA GLY A 68 -26.07 -4.24 8.64
C GLY A 68 -26.76 -5.13 9.67
N SER A 69 -26.59 -4.86 10.98
CA SER A 69 -27.20 -5.65 12.07
C SER A 69 -27.97 -4.78 13.06
N ILE A 70 -28.61 -3.72 12.54
CA ILE A 70 -29.68 -3.01 13.24
C ILE A 70 -30.83 -2.90 12.22
N GLU A 71 -31.40 -4.06 11.87
CA GLU A 71 -32.80 -4.17 11.46
C GLU A 71 -33.51 -5.04 12.49
#